data_AF-A0A165WYB9-F1
#
_entry.id   AF-A0A165WYB9-F1
#
_cell.length_a   1.000
_cell.length_b   1.000
_cell.length_c   1.000
_cell.angle_alpha   90.00
_cell.angle_beta   90.00
_cell.angle_gamma   90.00
#
_symmetry.space_group_name_H-M   'P 1'
#
loop_
_entity.id
_entity.type
_entity.pdbx_description
1 polymer ?
#
loop_
_entity_poly.entity_id
_entity_poly.type
_entity_poly.pdbx_seq_one_letter_code
_entity_poly.pdbx_strand_id
1 'polypeptide(L)'
;MIFDASDPYPGVRKFASTVKSALMAAHDAILATRVKQTKTANKHRKPAPFKVGDLVYVETKNMRLAPGRSRKLTPNSIYQRK
;
A
#
# COMPACT_ATOMS: atom_id res chain seq x y z
N MET A 1 -6.28 -27.90 18.42
CA MET A 1 -6.51 -26.45 18.61
C MET A 1 -6.58 -26.22 20.12
N ILE A 2 -6.05 -25.12 20.67
CA ILE A 2 -5.75 -25.01 22.12
C ILE A 2 -6.99 -25.04 23.04
N PHE A 3 -8.21 -24.97 22.50
CA PHE A 3 -9.45 -24.99 23.28
C PHE A 3 -10.47 -25.92 22.62
N ASP A 4 -10.42 -27.21 22.94
CA ASP A 4 -11.39 -28.21 22.48
C ASP A 4 -12.62 -28.27 23.41
N ALA A 5 -13.69 -28.95 22.98
CA ALA A 5 -14.99 -28.99 23.66
C ALA A 5 -14.95 -29.52 25.11
N SER A 6 -13.92 -30.30 25.46
CA SER A 6 -13.72 -30.95 26.76
C SER A 6 -13.08 -30.05 27.84
N ASP A 7 -12.86 -28.78 27.56
CA ASP A 7 -12.10 -27.89 28.44
C ASP A 7 -12.94 -27.48 29.70
N PRO A 8 -12.34 -27.43 30.90
CA PRO A 8 -13.09 -27.16 32.15
C PRO A 8 -13.69 -25.76 32.25
N TYR A 9 -13.24 -24.79 31.44
CA TYR A 9 -13.61 -23.37 31.61
C TYR A 9 -14.44 -22.79 30.45
N PRO A 10 -15.78 -22.88 30.48
CA PRO A 10 -16.65 -22.47 29.37
C PRO A 10 -16.63 -20.96 29.08
N GLY A 11 -16.35 -20.13 30.08
CA GLY A 11 -16.25 -18.67 29.92
C GLY A 11 -15.06 -18.25 29.07
N VAL A 12 -13.91 -18.86 29.29
CA VAL A 12 -12.67 -18.60 28.54
C VAL A 12 -12.85 -18.98 27.06
N ARG A 13 -13.54 -20.09 26.78
CA ARG A 13 -13.86 -20.50 25.41
C ARG A 13 -14.73 -19.50 24.67
N LYS A 14 -15.81 -19.04 25.31
CA LYS A 14 -16.70 -18.04 24.71
C LYS A 14 -15.93 -16.76 24.39
N PHE A 15 -15.10 -16.30 25.32
CA PHE A 15 -14.25 -15.13 25.09
C PHE A 15 -13.27 -15.34 23.94
N ALA A 16 -12.52 -16.44 23.92
CA ALA A 16 -11.56 -16.75 22.87
C ALA A 16 -12.23 -16.87 21.48
N SER A 17 -13.42 -17.48 21.42
CA SER A 17 -14.22 -17.58 20.18
C SER A 17 -14.66 -16.19 19.69
N THR A 18 -15.11 -15.32 20.58
CA THR A 18 -15.50 -13.95 20.24
C THR A 18 -14.31 -13.11 19.77
N VAL A 19 -13.16 -13.24 20.42
CA VAL A 19 -11.93 -12.55 19.99
C VAL A 19 -11.49 -13.05 18.61
N LYS A 20 -11.54 -14.35 18.38
CA LYS A 20 -11.20 -14.95 17.08
C LYS A 20 -12.15 -14.46 15.99
N SER A 21 -13.46 -14.42 16.23
CA SER A 21 -14.42 -13.93 15.24
C SER A 21 -14.27 -12.44 14.97
N ALA A 22 -14.02 -11.63 16.00
CA ALA A 22 -13.75 -10.20 15.86
C ALA A 22 -12.48 -9.94 15.02
N LEU A 23 -11.42 -10.72 15.24
CA LEU A 23 -10.19 -10.62 14.44
C LEU A 23 -10.42 -10.96 12.97
N MET A 24 -11.17 -12.04 12.69
CA MET A 24 -11.51 -12.43 11.32
C MET A 24 -12.35 -11.34 10.63
N ALA A 25 -13.35 -10.80 11.33
CA ALA A 25 -14.19 -9.71 10.81
C ALA A 25 -13.37 -8.43 10.53
N ALA A 26 -12.46 -8.07 11.42
CA ALA A 26 -11.57 -6.92 11.23
C ALA A 26 -10.64 -7.13 10.01
N HIS A 27 -10.10 -8.33 9.84
CA HIS A 27 -9.26 -8.67 8.70
C HIS A 27 -10.03 -8.54 7.38
N ASP A 28 -11.24 -9.09 7.30
CA ASP A 28 -12.09 -8.99 6.10
C ASP A 28 -12.47 -7.54 5.79
N ALA A 29 -12.74 -6.73 6.82
CA ALA A 29 -13.01 -5.30 6.65
C ALA A 29 -11.78 -4.55 6.07
N ILE A 30 -10.57 -4.88 6.53
CA ILE A 30 -9.32 -4.30 6.00
C ILE A 30 -9.13 -4.70 4.53
N LEU A 31 -9.36 -5.97 4.17
CA LEU A 31 -9.27 -6.41 2.78
C LEU A 31 -10.28 -5.69 1.90
N ALA A 32 -11.55 -5.60 2.33
CA ALA A 32 -12.60 -4.93 1.59
C ALA A 32 -12.33 -3.44 1.38
N THR A 33 -11.79 -2.75 2.40
CA THR A 33 -11.42 -1.34 2.30
C THR A 33 -10.23 -1.11 1.37
N ARG A 34 -9.23 -1.97 1.39
CA ARG A 34 -8.08 -1.89 0.46
C ARG A 34 -8.53 -1.95 -1.00
N VAL A 35 -9.42 -2.88 -1.35
CA VAL A 35 -9.95 -2.98 -2.73
C VAL A 35 -10.62 -1.69 -3.16
N LYS A 36 -11.45 -1.09 -2.29
CA LYS A 36 -12.11 0.20 -2.56
C LYS A 36 -11.11 1.32 -2.74
N GLN A 37 -10.12 1.43 -1.85
CA GLN A 37 -9.07 2.45 -1.92
C GLN A 37 -8.25 2.31 -3.20
N THR A 38 -7.81 1.10 -3.56
CA THR A 38 -7.06 0.84 -4.78
C THR A 38 -7.88 1.21 -6.02
N LYS A 39 -9.18 0.87 -6.05
CA LYS A 39 -10.06 1.26 -7.16
C LYS A 39 -10.18 2.78 -7.29
N THR A 40 -10.39 3.49 -6.18
CA THR A 40 -10.50 4.97 -6.18
C THR A 40 -9.19 5.63 -6.57
N ALA A 41 -8.07 5.17 -6.01
CA ALA A 41 -6.73 5.68 -6.33
C ALA A 41 -6.39 5.48 -7.82
N ASN A 42 -6.81 4.35 -8.41
CA ASN A 42 -6.59 4.06 -9.82
C ASN A 42 -7.65 4.68 -10.75
N LYS A 43 -8.79 5.16 -10.24
CA LYS A 43 -9.90 5.68 -11.06
C LYS A 43 -9.49 6.80 -12.02
N HIS A 44 -8.57 7.66 -11.59
CA HIS A 44 -8.08 8.79 -12.39
C HIS A 44 -6.67 8.59 -12.95
N ARG A 45 -6.10 7.40 -12.77
CA ARG A 45 -4.76 7.10 -13.27
C ARG A 45 -4.84 6.93 -14.79
N LYS A 46 -4.17 7.81 -15.52
CA LYS A 46 -4.06 7.72 -16.98
C LYS A 46 -2.95 6.73 -17.34
N PRO A 47 -3.11 5.93 -18.41
CA PRO A 47 -2.00 5.15 -18.94
C PRO A 47 -0.88 6.13 -19.31
N ALA A 48 0.32 5.89 -18.77
CA ALA A 48 1.47 6.69 -19.13
C ALA A 48 1.79 6.39 -20.61
N PRO A 49 2.02 7.41 -21.45
CA PRO A 49 2.35 7.20 -22.86
C PRO A 49 3.78 6.68 -23.07
N PHE A 50 4.55 6.48 -21.99
CA PHE A 50 5.97 6.17 -22.03
C PHE A 50 6.21 4.66 -21.94
N LYS A 51 7.20 4.19 -22.70
CA LYS A 51 7.69 2.82 -22.67
C LYS A 51 9.01 2.75 -21.92
N VAL A 52 9.36 1.54 -21.47
CA VAL A 52 10.67 1.30 -20.84
C VAL A 52 11.76 1.59 -21.89
N GLY A 53 12.66 2.54 -21.56
CA GLY A 53 13.71 3.01 -22.47
C GLY A 53 13.49 4.43 -23.00
N ASP A 54 12.29 5.01 -22.85
CA ASP A 54 12.02 6.38 -23.28
C ASP A 54 12.70 7.40 -22.35
N LEU A 55 13.40 8.38 -22.95
CA LEU A 55 13.92 9.53 -22.24
C LEU A 55 12.84 10.63 -22.22
N VAL A 56 12.28 10.87 -21.03
CA VAL A 56 11.24 11.87 -20.80
C VAL A 56 11.79 13.10 -20.10
N TYR A 57 11.37 14.27 -20.57
CA TYR A 57 11.66 15.54 -19.91
C TYR A 57 10.79 15.68 -18.65
N VAL A 58 11.43 15.86 -17.49
CA VAL A 58 10.74 16.07 -16.21
C VAL A 58 11.13 17.44 -15.66
N GLU A 59 10.11 18.26 -15.35
CA GLU A 59 10.34 19.56 -14.71
C GLU A 59 10.91 19.38 -13.29
N THR A 60 12.10 19.91 -13.08
CA THR A 60 12.81 19.86 -11.78
C THR A 60 12.06 20.59 -10.66
N LYS A 61 11.16 21.51 -11.00
CA LYS A 61 10.30 22.24 -10.05
C LYS A 61 9.40 21.31 -9.23
N ASN A 62 8.99 20.16 -9.80
CA ASN A 62 8.13 19.19 -9.12
C ASN A 62 8.90 18.05 -8.44
N MET A 63 10.23 17.99 -8.62
CA MET A 63 11.10 16.99 -7.99
C MET A 63 11.78 17.59 -6.76
N ARG A 64 11.00 17.90 -5.73
CA ARG A 64 11.54 18.40 -4.46
C ARG A 64 12.25 17.26 -3.73
N LEU A 65 13.57 17.36 -3.62
CA LEU A 65 14.37 16.40 -2.87
C LEU A 65 14.19 16.59 -1.36
N ALA A 66 14.27 15.49 -0.62
CA ALA A 66 14.38 15.56 0.83
C ALA A 66 15.63 16.37 1.22
N PRO A 67 15.56 17.21 2.27
CA PRO A 67 16.70 17.99 2.74
C PRO A 67 17.88 17.09 3.10
N GLY A 68 19.11 17.53 2.81
CA GLY A 68 20.34 16.76 3.07
C GLY A 68 20.74 15.77 1.98
N ARG A 69 19.99 15.66 0.87
CA ARG A 69 20.39 14.82 -0.27
C ARG A 69 21.22 15.61 -1.30
N SER A 70 22.38 15.08 -1.70
CA SER A 70 23.24 15.68 -2.73
C SER A 70 22.59 15.58 -4.12
N ARG A 71 22.56 16.70 -4.86
CA ARG A 71 22.09 16.75 -6.27
C ARG A 71 22.94 15.92 -7.24
N LYS A 72 24.12 15.46 -6.83
CA LYS A 72 24.96 14.58 -7.66
C LYS A 72 24.42 13.15 -7.74
N LEU A 73 23.51 12.77 -6.83
CA LEU A 73 22.90 11.43 -6.76
C LEU A 73 21.48 11.40 -7.33
N THR A 74 21.06 12.45 -8.03
CA THR A 74 19.75 12.50 -8.69
C THR A 74 19.87 12.20 -10.17
N PRO A 75 18.82 11.67 -10.80
CA PRO A 75 18.80 11.50 -12.26
C PRO A 75 19.08 12.85 -12.92
N ASN A 76 20.18 12.93 -13.68
CA ASN A 76 20.45 14.08 -14.52
C ASN A 76 19.47 14.04 -15.69
N SER A 77 18.58 15.04 -15.81
CA SER A 77 17.80 15.22 -17.03
C SER A 77 18.76 15.65 -18.15
N ILE A 78 19.06 14.73 -19.06
CA ILE A 78 19.99 14.98 -20.16
C ILE A 78 19.28 15.90 -21.17
N TYR A 79 19.73 17.14 -21.28
CA TYR A 79 19.32 18.10 -22.30
C TYR A 79 19.94 17.72 -23.66
N GLN A 80 19.14 17.43 -24.68
CA GLN A 80 19.58 17.50 -26.08
C GLN A 80 18.58 18.32 -26.88
N ARG A 81 19.04 19.47 -27.38
CA ARG A 81 18.31 20.34 -28.30
C ARG A 81 18.79 20.04 -29.72
N LYS A 82 17.88 19.64 -30.60
CA LYS A 82 17.93 19.91 -32.04
C LYS A 82 16.51 20.07 -32.54
#